data_AF-A0A8C0WXA3-F1
#
_entry.id   AF-A0A8C0WXA3-F1
#
_cell.length_a   1.000
_cell.length_b   1.000
_cell.length_c   1.000
_cell.angle_alpha   90.00
_cell.angle_beta   90.00
_cell.angle_gamma   90.00
#
_symmetry.space_group_name_H-M   'P 1'
#
loop_
_entity.id
_entity.type
_entity.pdbx_description
1 polymer ?
#
loop_
_entity_poly.entity_id
_entity_poly.type
_entity_poly.pdbx_seq_one_letter_code
_entity_poly.pdbx_strand_id
1 'polypeptide(L)' 'MASPGRGPARWGPALCWALALCCLCGAGPLGNHEWKKLILTQHWPPTVCKVINSCRDSLDYWTIHGLW' A
#
# COMPACT_ATOMS: atom_id res chain seq x y z
N MET A 1 -58.22 -28.90 -5.04
CA MET A 1 -57.25 -27.94 -5.59
C MET A 1 -56.27 -27.59 -4.49
N ALA A 2 -55.02 -28.00 -4.60
CA ALA A 2 -53.94 -27.60 -3.69
C ALA A 2 -52.73 -27.22 -4.56
N SER A 3 -52.19 -26.03 -4.33
CA SER A 3 -50.92 -25.58 -4.91
C SER A 3 -50.20 -24.68 -3.89
N PRO A 4 -48.86 -24.63 -3.96
CA PRO A 4 -48.04 -25.00 -2.80
C PRO A 4 -47.58 -23.79 -1.98
N GLY A 5 -47.34 -24.06 -0.70
CA GLY A 5 -46.77 -23.11 0.26
C GLY A 5 -45.39 -22.62 -0.19
N ARG A 6 -45.22 -21.30 -0.15
CA ARG A 6 -43.97 -20.59 -0.39
C ARG A 6 -43.02 -20.86 0.78
N GLY A 7 -42.08 -21.79 0.58
CA GLY A 7 -41.05 -22.12 1.58
C GLY A 7 -40.08 -20.95 1.83
N PRO A 8 -39.45 -20.88 3.02
CA PRO A 8 -38.60 -19.77 3.41
C PRO A 8 -37.35 -19.72 2.51
N ALA A 9 -36.95 -18.49 2.19
CA ALA A 9 -35.82 -18.17 1.33
C ALA A 9 -34.54 -18.92 1.78
N ARG A 10 -34.21 -20.00 1.07
CA ARG A 10 -32.95 -20.76 1.14
C ARG A 10 -31.74 -19.98 0.60
N TRP A 11 -31.57 -18.72 0.99
CA TRP A 11 -30.57 -17.81 0.41
C TRP A 11 -29.40 -17.53 1.37
N GLY A 12 -29.55 -17.83 2.67
CA GLY A 12 -28.52 -17.58 3.70
C GLY A 12 -27.16 -18.23 3.41
N PRO A 13 -27.09 -19.54 3.15
CA PRO A 13 -25.81 -20.21 2.89
C PRO A 13 -25.18 -19.73 1.58
N ALA A 14 -25.98 -19.59 0.52
CA ALA A 14 -25.50 -19.14 -0.78
C ALA A 14 -24.96 -17.70 -0.72
N LEU A 15 -25.61 -16.82 0.03
CA LEU A 15 -25.16 -15.45 0.25
C LEU A 15 -23.86 -15.41 1.09
N CYS A 16 -23.75 -16.23 2.13
CA CYS A 16 -22.52 -16.37 2.90
C CYS A 16 -21.35 -16.89 2.05
N TRP A 17 -21.60 -17.90 1.21
CA TRP A 17 -20.59 -18.43 0.28
C TRP A 17 -20.17 -17.37 -0.74
N ALA A 18 -21.13 -16.62 -1.30
CA ALA A 18 -20.84 -15.53 -2.24
C ALA A 18 -20.02 -14.40 -1.59
N LEU A 19 -20.35 -14.02 -0.35
CA LEU A 19 -19.60 -13.01 0.40
C LEU A 19 -18.19 -13.50 0.73
N ALA A 20 -18.02 -14.75 1.16
CA ALA A 20 -16.71 -15.35 1.43
C ALA A 20 -15.84 -15.41 0.16
N LEU A 21 -16.41 -15.85 -0.97
CA LEU A 21 -15.74 -15.83 -2.27
C LEU A 21 -15.37 -14.42 -2.72
N CYS A 22 -16.22 -13.43 -2.45
CA CYS A 22 -15.96 -12.02 -2.73
C CYS A 22 -14.79 -11.48 -1.89
N CYS A 23 -14.73 -11.82 -0.59
CA CYS A 23 -13.61 -11.42 0.28
C CYS A 23 -12.29 -12.08 -0.12
N LEU A 24 -12.33 -13.32 -0.65
CA LEU A 24 -11.14 -14.03 -1.12
C LEU A 24 -10.66 -13.56 -2.50
N CYS A 25 -11.57 -13.13 -3.39
CA CYS A 25 -11.22 -12.59 -4.72
C CYS A 25 -11.03 -11.06 -4.73
N GLY A 26 -11.42 -10.36 -3.67
CA GLY A 26 -11.38 -8.90 -3.55
C GLY A 26 -9.99 -8.30 -3.35
N ALA A 27 -8.93 -9.11 -3.33
CA ALA A 27 -7.56 -8.62 -3.43
C ALA A 27 -7.24 -8.28 -4.90
N GLY A 28 -7.90 -7.26 -5.45
CA GLY A 28 -7.39 -6.55 -6.61
C GLY A 28 -5.98 -6.03 -6.31
N PRO A 29 -5.12 -5.80 -7.33
CA PRO A 29 -3.74 -5.39 -7.11
C PRO A 29 -3.70 -4.18 -6.17
N LEU A 30 -3.06 -4.37 -5.01
CA LEU A 30 -2.94 -3.36 -3.97
C LEU A 30 -2.09 -2.23 -4.52
N GLY A 31 -2.77 -1.17 -4.97
CA GLY A 31 -2.15 0.06 -5.47
C GLY A 31 -1.53 -0.09 -6.85
N ASN A 32 -2.24 0.41 -7.87
CA ASN A 32 -1.59 0.90 -9.09
C ASN A 32 -0.83 2.18 -8.74
N HIS A 33 0.24 2.06 -7.95
CA HIS A 33 1.19 3.15 -7.76
C HIS A 33 1.96 3.29 -9.07
N GLU A 34 1.96 4.48 -9.68
CA GLU A 34 2.65 4.71 -10.97
C GLU A 34 4.17 4.49 -10.86
N TRP A 35 4.72 4.61 -9.65
CA TRP A 35 6.12 4.37 -9.35
C TRP A 35 6.38 2.88 -9.03
N LYS A 36 7.47 2.36 -9.60
CA LYS A 36 7.87 0.94 -9.46
C LYS A 36 8.97 0.70 -8.42
N LYS A 37 9.62 1.77 -7.96
CA LYS A 37 10.71 1.71 -6.99
C LYS A 37 10.74 2.99 -6.17
N LEU A 38 11.20 2.86 -4.93
CA LEU A 38 11.59 3.99 -4.10
C LEU A 38 13.11 4.05 -4.02
N ILE A 39 13.66 5.25 -4.03
CA ILE A 39 15.09 5.53 -3.91
C ILE A 39 15.31 6.28 -2.61
N LEU A 40 15.85 5.57 -1.61
CA LEU A 40 16.39 6.20 -0.43
C LEU A 40 17.73 6.83 -0.78
N THR A 41 17.76 8.16 -0.82
CA THR A 41 18.98 8.93 -1.14
C THR A 41 19.61 9.41 0.15
N GLN A 42 20.91 9.17 0.31
CA GLN A 42 21.71 9.67 1.42
C GLN A 42 22.88 10.49 0.86
N HIS A 43 23.30 11.53 1.59
CA HIS A 43 24.44 12.36 1.22
C HIS A 43 25.49 12.40 2.33
N TRP A 44 26.74 12.62 1.91
CA TRP A 44 27.88 12.83 2.80
C TRP A 44 28.05 14.34 3.07
N PRO A 45 27.71 14.83 4.28
CA PRO A 45 27.73 16.27 4.57
C PRO A 45 29.07 16.95 4.27
N PRO A 46 30.25 16.38 4.60
CA PRO A 46 31.52 17.04 4.33
C PRO A 46 31.78 17.32 2.85
N THR A 47 31.29 16.48 1.93
CA THR A 47 31.44 16.72 0.48
C THR A 47 30.49 17.82 0.00
N VAL A 48 29.23 17.76 0.43
CA VAL A 48 28.20 18.75 0.01
C VAL A 48 28.53 20.13 0.59
N CYS A 49 28.95 20.19 1.85
CA CYS A 49 29.27 21.43 2.53
C CYS A 49 30.48 22.16 1.96
N LYS A 50 31.47 21.43 1.41
CA LYS A 50 32.60 22.03 0.67
C LYS A 50 32.14 22.79 -0.58
N VAL A 51 31.03 22.38 -1.19
CA VAL A 51 30.52 23.00 -2.42
C VAL A 51 29.68 24.25 -2.11
N ILE A 52 28.92 24.23 -1.02
CA ILE A 52 27.91 25.26 -0.72
C ILE A 52 28.42 26.31 0.31
N ASN A 53 29.55 26.05 0.99
CA ASN A 53 30.21 26.97 1.95
C ASN A 53 29.28 27.55 3.04
N SER A 54 28.13 26.93 3.29
CA SER A 54 27.06 27.44 4.16
C SER A 54 26.74 26.53 5.34
N CYS A 55 27.46 25.41 5.50
CA CYS A 55 27.26 24.51 6.63
C CYS A 55 28.06 24.96 7.85
N ARG A 56 27.39 25.05 9.00
CA ARG A 56 28.05 25.19 10.31
C ARG A 56 28.28 23.80 10.88
N ASP A 57 29.54 23.49 11.17
CA ASP A 57 30.07 22.20 11.69
C ASP A 57 29.75 20.98 10.80
N SER A 58 30.79 20.36 10.22
CA SER A 58 30.61 19.20 9.35
C SER A 58 30.24 17.95 10.15
N LEU A 59 29.03 17.44 9.92
CA LEU A 59 28.58 16.16 10.46
C LEU A 59 29.37 15.01 9.81
N ASP A 60 29.87 14.07 10.61
CA ASP A 60 30.71 12.96 10.15
C ASP A 60 29.91 11.64 10.04
N TYR A 61 28.69 11.72 9.53
CA TYR A 61 27.81 10.58 9.28
C TYR A 61 26.95 10.79 8.02
N TRP A 62 26.48 9.70 7.43
CA TRP A 62 25.55 9.76 6.29
C TRP A 62 24.21 10.32 6.71
N THR A 63 23.75 11.32 5.97
CA THR A 63 22.49 12.02 6.24
C THR A 63 21.45 11.69 5.18
N ILE A 64 20.19 11.57 5.59
CA ILE A 64 19.09 11.28 4.68
C ILE A 64 18.81 12.54 3.85
N HIS A 65 18.91 12.42 2.53
CA HIS A 65 18.54 13.49 1.60
C HIS A 65 17.05 13.46 1.29
N GLY A 66 16.51 12.27 1.05
CA GLY A 66 15.10 12.08 0.72
C GLY A 66 14.75 10.65 0.38
N LEU A 67 13.45 10.40 0.30
CA LEU A 67 12.85 9.17 -0.19
C LEU A 67 12.01 9.56 -1.40
N TRP A 68 12.41 9.05 -2.57
CA TRP A 68 11.82 9.39 -3.87
C TRP A 68 11.13 8.19 -4.49
#